data_AF-A0A925PUC6-F1
#
_entry.id   AF-A0A925PUC6-F1
#
_cell.length_a   1.000
_cell.length_b   1.000
_cell.length_c   1.000
_cell.angle_alpha   90.00
_cell.angle_beta   90.00
_cell.angle_gamma   90.00
#
_symmetry.space_group_name_H-M   'P 1'
#
loop_
_entity.id
_entity.type
_entity.pdbx_description
1 polymer ?
#
loop_
_entity_poly.entity_id
_entity_poly.type
_entity_poly.pdbx_seq_one_letter_code
_entity_poly.pdbx_strand_id
1 'polypeptide(L)'
;MRFIALFVASLATAFVQAASAQEIPTRVGRLAYTQGSVSVYQDPELGWDKAYMNTPITSENSIWTERGARAEMRVGGIAVRLDGETQIDVSRLDDDDFDAGVQRGSVNVRVRYKQRNDHVTFSTPHALFMLETDGRYRIDVDDERDESRLTVFGGYAFMEGPSGRIAIEPGRTVVVSGSGQHALDRARETPFDKWAAVRDQQWQDSNSRRYVSSDMTGYEELDRYGTWAQDADYGNVWYPSRVASGWAPYRDGHWTHVRPWGWTWVDDQPWGYAPSHYGRWVQVRDRWAWAPGGVRERPVWAPALVGWIGGTGISIGVSSAPVGWYPLAPWERYDPWYRSSPTYLTRVNRIVVDRAPRGWQGRGDDWRRWNRDRGATIVNRDVFVNRGRVQNSFVRVAPEVIRQAPVVSGAQVVQQLPQRNELLRYHQTNDARAPAPTVMRQRQQSAAPQPSAPGIIVQQQPHQQQQAGQIVRPEFRRRGNAPTMMAPAPAGQ
;
A
#
# COMPACT_ATOMS: atom_id res chain seq x y z
N MET A 1 22.25 -13.78 -73.43
CA MET A 1 22.71 -14.99 -72.72
C MET A 1 23.15 -14.64 -71.30
N ARG A 2 22.39 -15.14 -70.31
CA ARG A 2 22.87 -15.79 -69.06
C ARG A 2 23.48 -14.88 -67.97
N PHE A 3 22.75 -14.51 -66.91
CA PHE A 3 22.40 -15.26 -65.67
C PHE A 3 23.58 -15.61 -64.74
N ILE A 4 23.30 -15.49 -63.42
CA ILE A 4 24.02 -15.94 -62.19
C ILE A 4 24.60 -14.76 -61.38
N ALA A 5 23.85 -14.25 -60.40
CA ALA A 5 23.85 -14.59 -58.96
C ALA A 5 24.94 -13.81 -58.19
N LEU A 6 24.63 -13.05 -57.15
CA LEU A 6 24.33 -13.59 -55.83
C LEU A 6 23.42 -12.67 -55.00
N PHE A 7 22.31 -13.27 -54.60
CA PHE A 7 21.38 -12.85 -53.59
C PHE A 7 22.04 -13.09 -52.22
N VAL A 8 22.64 -12.06 -51.61
CA VAL A 8 22.97 -12.11 -50.18
C VAL A 8 21.76 -11.57 -49.45
N ALA A 9 20.88 -12.49 -49.06
CA ALA A 9 19.78 -12.24 -48.16
C ALA A 9 20.34 -11.76 -46.81
N SER A 10 20.30 -10.46 -46.58
CA SER A 10 20.40 -9.87 -45.26
C SER A 10 19.16 -10.26 -44.46
N LEU A 11 19.22 -11.42 -43.80
CA LEU A 11 18.38 -11.72 -42.64
C LEU A 11 18.78 -10.75 -41.52
N ALA A 12 18.28 -9.53 -41.59
CA ALA A 12 18.11 -8.72 -40.39
C ALA A 12 16.96 -9.36 -39.60
N THR A 13 17.32 -10.33 -38.76
CA THR A 13 16.43 -10.83 -37.71
C THR A 13 16.07 -9.65 -36.82
N ALA A 14 14.93 -9.01 -37.11
CA ALA A 14 14.29 -8.09 -36.21
C ALA A 14 13.87 -8.90 -34.98
N PHE A 15 14.77 -9.05 -34.01
CA PHE A 15 14.39 -9.32 -32.64
C PHE A 15 13.61 -8.09 -32.16
N VAL A 16 12.32 -8.07 -32.44
CA VAL A 16 11.38 -7.34 -31.59
C VAL A 16 11.46 -8.08 -30.26
N GLN A 17 12.33 -7.62 -29.36
CA GLN A 17 12.13 -7.88 -27.95
C GLN A 17 10.75 -7.29 -27.64
N ALA A 18 9.73 -8.13 -27.65
CA ALA A 18 8.51 -7.84 -26.92
C ALA A 18 8.98 -7.61 -25.49
N ALA A 19 9.12 -6.34 -25.10
CA ALA A 19 9.34 -5.98 -23.72
C ALA A 19 8.23 -6.69 -22.95
N SER A 20 8.58 -7.71 -22.17
CA SER A 20 7.64 -8.41 -21.33
C SER A 20 6.97 -7.35 -20.46
N ALA A 21 5.67 -7.14 -20.70
CA ALA A 21 4.92 -6.18 -19.92
C ALA A 21 5.08 -6.55 -18.44
N GLN A 22 5.65 -5.64 -17.65
CA GLN A 22 6.00 -5.91 -16.26
C GLN A 22 4.76 -6.44 -15.53
N GLU A 23 4.89 -7.61 -14.92
CA GLU A 23 3.86 -8.12 -14.03
C GLU A 23 3.81 -7.19 -12.80
N ILE A 24 2.67 -6.54 -12.64
CA ILE A 24 2.43 -5.65 -11.51
C ILE A 24 1.78 -6.45 -10.39
N PRO A 25 2.09 -6.13 -9.11
CA PRO A 25 1.43 -6.79 -7.99
C PRO A 25 -0.10 -6.69 -8.11
N THR A 26 -0.83 -7.72 -7.72
CA THR A 26 -2.30 -7.65 -7.62
C THR A 26 -2.78 -7.48 -6.18
N ARG A 27 -1.83 -7.47 -5.24
CA ARG A 27 -2.04 -7.28 -3.81
C ARG A 27 -1.36 -6.00 -3.34
N VAL A 28 -2.13 -5.14 -2.69
CA VAL A 28 -1.66 -3.90 -2.08
C VAL A 28 -2.24 -3.79 -0.67
N GLY A 29 -1.42 -3.32 0.26
CA GLY A 29 -1.83 -3.07 1.63
C GLY A 29 -2.41 -1.67 1.79
N ARG A 30 -2.94 -1.40 2.98
CA ARG A 30 -3.41 -0.06 3.37
C ARG A 30 -3.01 0.26 4.79
N LEU A 31 -2.84 1.54 5.10
CA LEU A 31 -2.94 2.02 6.47
C LEU A 31 -4.42 2.06 6.89
N ALA A 32 -4.83 1.10 7.70
CA ALA A 32 -6.20 0.97 8.20
C ALA A 32 -6.45 1.80 9.46
N TYR A 33 -5.38 2.18 10.18
CA TYR A 33 -5.46 2.98 11.38
C TYR A 33 -4.18 3.79 11.55
N THR A 34 -4.34 5.04 11.97
CA THR A 34 -3.26 5.91 12.41
C THR A 34 -3.72 6.67 13.65
N GLN A 35 -2.83 6.80 14.62
CA GLN A 35 -3.01 7.60 15.83
C GLN A 35 -1.70 8.28 16.15
N GLY A 36 -1.75 9.57 16.51
CA GLY A 36 -0.56 10.38 16.68
C GLY A 36 0.15 10.65 15.34
N SER A 37 1.45 10.91 15.40
CA SER A 37 2.26 11.21 14.23
C SER A 37 2.77 9.92 13.58
N VAL A 38 2.25 9.66 12.38
CA VAL A 38 2.65 8.51 11.54
C VAL A 38 3.12 9.06 10.20
N SER A 39 4.25 8.54 9.72
CA SER A 39 4.87 8.93 8.45
C SER A 39 5.07 7.72 7.56
N VAL A 40 5.08 7.95 6.26
CA VAL A 40 5.34 6.95 5.23
C VAL A 40 6.46 7.41 4.31
N TYR A 41 7.26 6.46 3.84
CA TYR A 41 8.25 6.66 2.79
C TYR A 41 7.84 5.79 1.61
N GLN A 42 7.47 6.40 0.49
CA GLN A 42 6.97 5.68 -0.70
C GLN A 42 7.71 6.05 -1.98
N ASP A 43 8.35 7.22 -1.97
CA ASP A 43 9.10 7.76 -3.09
C ASP A 43 10.42 8.35 -2.57
N PRO A 44 11.58 7.78 -2.94
CA PRO A 44 12.89 8.26 -2.51
C PRO A 44 13.19 9.72 -2.82
N GLU A 45 12.56 10.30 -3.84
CA GLU A 45 12.75 11.70 -4.20
C GLU A 45 11.85 12.64 -3.38
N LEU A 46 10.75 12.13 -2.82
CA LEU A 46 9.90 12.87 -1.88
C LEU A 46 10.34 12.69 -0.42
N GLY A 47 10.95 11.56 -0.09
CA GLY A 47 11.34 11.23 1.28
C GLY A 47 10.16 10.81 2.15
N TRP A 48 10.27 11.10 3.44
CA TRP A 48 9.21 10.83 4.42
C TRP A 48 8.09 11.87 4.32
N ASP A 49 6.86 11.39 4.26
CA ASP A 49 5.65 12.19 4.13
C ASP A 49 4.62 11.75 5.18
N LYS A 50 3.64 12.61 5.47
CA LYS A 50 2.61 12.33 6.46
C LYS A 50 1.73 11.18 5.96
N ALA A 51 1.51 10.20 6.83
CA ALA A 51 0.61 9.10 6.56
C ALA A 51 -0.85 9.49 6.84
N TYR A 52 -1.77 8.91 6.09
CA TYR A 52 -3.20 9.06 6.30
C TYR A 52 -3.89 7.70 6.24
N MET A 53 -5.14 7.67 6.70
CA MET A 53 -5.97 6.48 6.54
C MET A 53 -6.11 6.15 5.05
N ASN A 54 -6.18 4.87 4.73
CA ASN A 54 -6.24 4.34 3.37
C ASN A 54 -5.02 4.60 2.49
N THR A 55 -3.92 5.18 3.00
CA THR A 55 -2.67 5.24 2.25
C THR A 55 -2.31 3.84 1.74
N PRO A 56 -2.21 3.61 0.42
CA PRO A 56 -1.81 2.32 -0.13
C PRO A 56 -0.36 2.04 0.24
N ILE A 57 -0.06 0.82 0.69
CA ILE A 57 1.29 0.38 1.05
C ILE A 57 1.71 -0.75 0.11
N THR A 58 2.85 -0.59 -0.54
CA THR A 58 3.38 -1.48 -1.58
C THR A 58 4.82 -1.89 -1.27
N SER A 59 5.44 -2.67 -2.14
CA SER A 59 6.88 -2.94 -2.06
C SER A 59 7.69 -1.65 -2.03
N GLU A 60 8.81 -1.68 -1.31
CA GLU A 60 9.72 -0.55 -1.15
C GLU A 60 9.03 0.67 -0.50
N ASN A 61 8.17 0.40 0.48
CA ASN A 61 7.55 1.43 1.31
C ASN A 61 7.94 1.23 2.78
N SER A 62 8.03 2.30 3.54
CA SER A 62 8.25 2.23 4.99
C SER A 62 7.22 3.02 5.76
N ILE A 63 6.97 2.60 7.00
CA ILE A 63 6.08 3.27 7.94
C ILE A 63 6.87 3.57 9.20
N TRP A 64 6.73 4.80 9.69
CA TRP A 64 7.31 5.28 10.95
C TRP A 64 6.20 5.76 11.88
N THR A 65 6.35 5.42 13.15
CA THR A 65 5.47 5.86 14.24
C THR A 65 6.31 6.58 15.28
N GLU A 66 5.98 7.85 15.55
CA GLU A 66 6.62 8.62 16.61
C GLU A 66 6.29 8.07 18.01
N ARG A 67 6.91 8.64 19.04
CA ARG A 67 6.57 8.31 20.43
C ARG A 67 5.09 8.53 20.70
N GLY A 68 4.44 7.52 21.29
CA GLY A 68 3.01 7.53 21.60
C GLY A 68 2.08 7.43 20.38
N ALA A 69 2.63 7.30 19.17
CA ALA A 69 1.85 7.02 17.97
C ALA A 69 1.58 5.52 17.82
N ARG A 70 0.57 5.17 17.02
CA ARG A 70 0.26 3.80 16.62
C ARG A 70 -0.23 3.75 15.19
N ALA A 71 0.05 2.66 14.50
CA ALA A 71 -0.46 2.41 13.17
C ALA A 71 -0.91 0.95 13.00
N GLU A 72 -1.85 0.71 12.08
CA GLU A 72 -2.19 -0.61 11.59
C GLU A 72 -2.14 -0.63 10.06
N MET A 73 -1.29 -1.48 9.50
CA MET A 73 -1.30 -1.87 8.10
C MET A 73 -2.11 -3.16 7.92
N ARG A 74 -2.95 -3.20 6.88
CA ARG A 74 -3.74 -4.36 6.49
C ARG A 74 -3.41 -4.79 5.08
N VAL A 75 -3.32 -6.11 4.86
CA VAL A 75 -3.17 -6.68 3.53
C VAL A 75 -3.80 -8.08 3.46
N GLY A 76 -4.98 -8.16 2.85
CA GLY A 76 -5.80 -9.37 2.85
C GLY A 76 -6.02 -9.94 4.26
N GLY A 77 -5.66 -11.21 4.46
CA GLY A 77 -5.75 -11.92 5.75
C GLY A 77 -4.70 -11.55 6.80
N ILE A 78 -3.91 -10.48 6.62
CA ILE A 78 -2.80 -10.11 7.50
C ILE A 78 -2.98 -8.69 8.06
N ALA A 79 -2.74 -8.53 9.37
CA ALA A 79 -2.62 -7.25 10.04
C ALA A 79 -1.23 -7.08 10.64
N VAL A 80 -0.61 -5.93 10.41
CA VAL A 80 0.67 -5.54 10.99
C VAL A 80 0.46 -4.24 11.75
N ARG A 81 0.75 -4.26 13.05
CA ARG A 81 0.50 -3.14 13.95
C ARG A 81 1.81 -2.66 14.53
N LEU A 82 1.98 -1.36 14.57
CA LEU A 82 3.18 -0.70 15.07
C LEU A 82 2.84 0.03 16.38
N ASP A 83 3.67 -0.16 17.41
CA ASP A 83 3.64 0.67 18.62
C ASP A 83 4.47 1.95 18.42
N GLY A 84 4.59 2.81 19.43
CA GLY A 84 5.40 4.03 19.32
C GLY A 84 6.88 3.75 19.05
N GLU A 85 7.55 4.71 18.41
CA GLU A 85 9.00 4.64 18.08
C GLU A 85 9.36 3.41 17.20
N THR A 86 8.44 2.96 16.35
CA THR A 86 8.59 1.77 15.52
C THR A 86 8.75 2.11 14.03
N GLN A 87 9.74 1.48 13.38
CA GLN A 87 9.93 1.52 11.93
C GLN A 87 9.78 0.12 11.33
N ILE A 88 8.97 0.03 10.28
CA ILE A 88 8.88 -1.16 9.41
C ILE A 88 9.17 -0.77 7.95
N ASP A 89 9.94 -1.60 7.27
CA ASP A 89 10.28 -1.47 5.85
C ASP A 89 9.67 -2.65 5.09
N VAL A 90 8.67 -2.41 4.24
CA VAL A 90 8.08 -3.43 3.37
C VAL A 90 8.98 -3.61 2.16
N SER A 91 9.83 -4.64 2.15
CA SER A 91 10.78 -4.87 1.08
C SER A 91 10.15 -5.56 -0.14
N ARG A 92 9.16 -6.42 0.10
CA ARG A 92 8.39 -7.07 -0.97
C ARG A 92 6.95 -7.30 -0.53
N LEU A 93 6.02 -6.88 -1.37
CA LEU A 93 4.60 -7.18 -1.27
C LEU A 93 4.06 -7.47 -2.66
N ASP A 94 3.78 -8.73 -2.92
CA ASP A 94 3.16 -9.19 -4.17
C ASP A 94 2.11 -10.28 -3.94
N ASP A 95 1.80 -11.04 -5.00
CA ASP A 95 0.78 -12.06 -4.96
C ASP A 95 1.16 -13.18 -3.99
N ASP A 96 2.42 -13.53 -3.78
CA ASP A 96 2.79 -14.66 -2.92
C ASP A 96 3.65 -14.24 -1.72
N ASP A 97 4.49 -13.21 -1.85
CA ASP A 97 5.42 -12.83 -0.81
C ASP A 97 4.99 -11.54 -0.09
N PHE A 98 5.01 -11.58 1.25
CA PHE A 98 5.06 -10.42 2.13
C PHE A 98 6.33 -10.48 2.97
N ASP A 99 7.36 -9.77 2.53
CA ASP A 99 8.63 -9.62 3.21
C ASP A 99 8.73 -8.20 3.78
N ALA A 100 9.01 -8.09 5.07
CA ALA A 100 9.20 -6.81 5.75
C ALA A 100 10.39 -6.85 6.72
N GLY A 101 11.02 -5.71 6.99
CA GLY A 101 12.05 -5.55 8.01
C GLY A 101 11.54 -4.71 9.17
N VAL A 102 11.67 -5.21 10.40
CA VAL A 102 11.49 -4.39 11.61
C VAL A 102 12.86 -3.82 11.96
N GLN A 103 13.02 -2.52 11.78
CA GLN A 103 14.33 -1.87 12.01
C GLN A 103 14.53 -1.52 13.48
N ARG A 104 13.44 -1.15 14.16
CA ARG A 104 13.41 -0.83 15.60
C ARG A 104 11.98 -0.82 16.13
N GLY A 105 11.83 -0.96 17.44
CA GLY A 105 10.55 -0.86 18.13
C GLY A 105 9.80 -2.19 18.17
N SER A 106 8.47 -2.15 18.20
CA SER A 106 7.62 -3.33 18.40
C SER A 106 6.51 -3.42 17.36
N VAL A 107 6.41 -4.59 16.71
CA VAL A 107 5.40 -4.91 15.71
C VAL A 107 4.59 -6.12 16.16
N ASN A 108 3.27 -5.97 16.23
CA ASN A 108 2.33 -7.08 16.44
C ASN A 108 1.75 -7.52 15.09
N VAL A 109 1.81 -8.82 14.79
CA VAL A 109 1.34 -9.39 13.54
C VAL A 109 0.23 -10.40 13.80
N ARG A 110 -0.93 -10.18 13.17
CA ARG A 110 -2.00 -11.16 13.08
C ARG A 110 -2.03 -11.74 11.67
N VAL A 111 -1.71 -13.03 11.55
CA VAL A 111 -2.01 -13.81 10.35
C VAL A 111 -3.32 -14.53 10.61
N ARG A 112 -4.40 -14.13 9.93
CA ARG A 112 -5.73 -14.72 10.12
C ARG A 112 -6.01 -15.81 9.09
N TYR A 113 -5.57 -15.57 7.86
CA TYR A 113 -5.62 -16.52 6.76
C TYR A 113 -4.38 -16.34 5.91
N LYS A 114 -3.73 -17.45 5.63
CA LYS A 114 -2.60 -17.55 4.70
C LYS A 114 -2.97 -18.55 3.61
N GLN A 115 -2.87 -18.14 2.34
CA GLN A 115 -2.97 -19.11 1.25
C GLN A 115 -1.78 -20.06 1.28
N ARG A 116 -1.92 -21.25 0.67
CA ARG A 116 -0.85 -22.27 0.65
C ARG A 116 0.50 -21.73 0.16
N ASN A 117 0.47 -20.85 -0.84
CA ASN A 117 1.67 -20.27 -1.46
C ASN A 117 2.07 -18.92 -0.87
N ASP A 118 1.28 -18.35 0.04
CA ASP A 118 1.68 -17.11 0.68
C ASP A 118 2.94 -17.38 1.53
N HIS A 119 3.89 -16.46 1.53
CA HIS A 119 5.06 -16.46 2.39
C HIS A 119 5.10 -15.15 3.16
N VAL A 120 5.21 -15.24 4.49
CA VAL A 120 5.21 -14.07 5.37
C VAL A 120 6.49 -14.09 6.16
N THR A 121 7.41 -13.16 5.85
CA THR A 121 8.71 -13.11 6.50
C THR A 121 9.02 -11.73 7.05
N PHE A 122 9.68 -11.74 8.21
CA PHE A 122 10.10 -10.54 8.89
C PHE A 122 11.58 -10.63 9.19
N SER A 123 12.37 -9.71 8.63
CA SER A 123 13.77 -9.53 9.00
C SER A 123 13.90 -8.55 10.15
N THR A 124 14.97 -8.69 10.89
CA THR A 124 15.43 -7.76 11.94
C THR A 124 16.94 -7.60 11.77
N PRO A 125 17.61 -6.71 12.53
CA PRO A 125 19.07 -6.64 12.50
C PRO A 125 19.78 -7.97 12.79
N HIS A 126 19.16 -8.86 13.57
CA HIS A 126 19.81 -10.07 14.10
C HIS A 126 19.30 -11.40 13.52
N ALA A 127 18.10 -11.41 12.93
CA ALA A 127 17.45 -12.65 12.50
C ALA A 127 16.40 -12.45 11.39
N LEU A 128 16.14 -13.52 10.64
CA LEU A 128 15.00 -13.67 9.74
C LEU A 128 13.97 -14.63 10.36
N PHE A 129 12.72 -14.17 10.47
CA PHE A 129 11.59 -14.93 10.98
C PHE A 129 10.60 -15.25 9.86
N MET A 130 10.10 -16.48 9.83
CA MET A 130 9.05 -16.94 8.91
C MET A 130 7.80 -17.31 9.69
N LEU A 131 6.68 -16.66 9.40
CA LEU A 131 5.39 -16.93 10.02
C LEU A 131 4.62 -17.93 9.16
N GLU A 132 4.58 -19.20 9.58
CA GLU A 132 4.14 -20.29 8.70
C GLU A 132 2.63 -20.55 8.76
N THR A 133 1.99 -20.32 9.91
CA THR A 133 0.56 -20.58 10.09
C THR A 133 -0.22 -19.36 10.54
N ASP A 134 -1.55 -19.45 10.44
CA ASP A 134 -2.44 -18.52 11.11
C ASP A 134 -2.11 -18.44 12.59
N GLY A 135 -2.02 -17.22 13.11
CA GLY A 135 -1.40 -16.99 14.41
C GLY A 135 -1.34 -15.52 14.83
N ARG A 136 -0.85 -15.31 16.05
CA ARG A 136 -0.53 -13.99 16.62
C ARG A 136 0.93 -13.99 17.04
N TYR A 137 1.66 -12.99 16.58
CA TYR A 137 3.09 -12.87 16.75
C TYR A 137 3.44 -11.45 17.19
N ARG A 138 4.53 -11.28 17.94
CA ARG A 138 5.14 -9.97 18.18
C ARG A 138 6.62 -10.03 17.89
N ILE A 139 7.11 -9.07 17.12
CA ILE A 139 8.51 -8.90 16.77
C ILE A 139 8.99 -7.62 17.44
N ASP A 140 10.05 -7.73 18.22
CA ASP A 140 10.65 -6.60 18.94
C ASP A 140 12.11 -6.46 18.49
N VAL A 141 12.56 -5.22 18.28
CA VAL A 141 13.98 -4.88 18.08
C VAL A 141 14.36 -3.84 19.12
N ASP A 142 15.26 -4.25 20.01
CA ASP A 142 15.75 -3.46 21.14
C ASP A 142 17.18 -3.00 20.85
N ASP A 143 17.31 -1.74 20.42
CA ASP A 143 18.59 -1.11 20.10
C ASP A 143 19.52 -1.01 21.32
N GLU A 144 18.97 -0.90 22.54
CA GLU A 144 19.76 -0.74 23.77
C GLU A 144 20.36 -2.06 24.23
N ARG A 145 19.63 -3.16 24.04
CA ARG A 145 20.09 -4.51 24.37
C ARG A 145 20.82 -5.20 23.22
N ASP A 146 20.82 -4.61 22.03
CA ASP A 146 21.37 -5.22 20.81
C ASP A 146 20.75 -6.60 20.54
N GLU A 147 19.41 -6.66 20.60
CA GLU A 147 18.65 -7.91 20.53
C GLU A 147 17.38 -7.79 19.66
N SER A 148 17.05 -8.89 18.97
CA SER A 148 15.76 -9.09 18.30
C SER A 148 14.98 -10.20 18.99
N ARG A 149 13.66 -10.08 19.01
CA ARG A 149 12.78 -11.08 19.62
C ARG A 149 11.64 -11.43 18.69
N LEU A 150 11.28 -12.71 18.65
CA LEU A 150 9.99 -13.17 18.13
C LEU A 150 9.23 -13.87 19.23
N THR A 151 8.07 -13.33 19.59
CA THR A 151 7.10 -13.93 20.50
C THR A 151 5.98 -14.57 19.69
N VAL A 152 5.73 -15.87 19.90
CA VAL A 152 4.65 -16.61 19.24
C VAL A 152 3.54 -16.86 20.26
N PHE A 153 2.45 -16.09 20.20
CA PHE A 153 1.30 -16.29 21.10
C PHE A 153 0.45 -17.49 20.67
N GLY A 154 0.36 -17.73 19.37
CA GLY A 154 -0.33 -18.86 18.77
C GLY A 154 0.00 -18.96 17.28
N GLY A 155 0.00 -20.17 16.74
CA GLY A 155 0.56 -20.49 15.42
C GLY A 155 1.99 -21.01 15.50
N TYR A 156 2.63 -21.23 14.35
CA TYR A 156 4.00 -21.72 14.26
C TYR A 156 4.86 -20.76 13.44
N ALA A 157 6.07 -20.52 13.93
CA ALA A 157 7.07 -19.74 13.23
C ALA A 157 8.43 -20.45 13.23
N PHE A 158 9.27 -20.02 12.30
CA PHE A 158 10.65 -20.44 12.22
C PHE A 158 11.57 -19.23 12.25
N MET A 159 12.79 -19.45 12.70
CA MET A 159 13.91 -18.55 12.51
C MET A 159 14.96 -19.23 11.62
N GLU A 160 15.61 -18.47 10.76
CA GLU A 160 16.78 -18.95 10.03
C GLU A 160 17.99 -19.10 10.96
N GLY A 161 18.64 -20.27 10.94
CA GLY A 161 19.85 -20.56 11.71
C GLY A 161 20.96 -21.21 10.88
N PRO A 162 22.17 -21.38 11.45
CA PRO A 162 23.35 -21.81 10.71
C PRO A 162 23.22 -23.20 10.04
N SER A 163 22.42 -24.08 10.63
CA SER A 163 22.20 -25.46 10.17
C SER A 163 20.81 -25.70 9.59
N GLY A 164 20.04 -24.63 9.36
CA GLY A 164 18.67 -24.69 8.83
C GLY A 164 17.68 -23.91 9.69
N ARG A 165 16.39 -24.24 9.54
CA ARG A 165 15.32 -23.54 10.25
C ARG A 165 15.17 -24.04 11.68
N ILE A 166 15.08 -23.11 12.63
CA ILE A 166 14.82 -23.38 14.05
C ILE A 166 13.34 -23.10 14.32
N ALA A 167 12.62 -24.11 14.82
CA ALA A 167 11.20 -23.99 15.13
C ALA A 167 10.96 -23.19 16.42
N ILE A 168 9.93 -22.34 16.42
CA ILE A 168 9.50 -21.56 17.58
C ILE A 168 8.04 -21.89 17.84
N GLU A 169 7.81 -22.60 18.95
CA GLU A 169 6.51 -23.13 19.32
C GLU A 169 5.55 -22.05 19.88
N PRO A 170 4.22 -22.28 19.81
CA PRO A 170 3.25 -21.47 20.53
C PRO A 170 3.59 -21.30 22.02
N GLY A 171 3.41 -20.09 22.55
CA GLY A 171 3.69 -19.77 23.95
C GLY A 171 5.18 -19.55 24.26
N ARG A 172 6.04 -19.49 23.24
CA ARG A 172 7.47 -19.22 23.39
C ARG A 172 7.86 -17.87 22.79
N THR A 173 8.97 -17.36 23.29
CA THR A 173 9.71 -16.23 22.70
C THR A 173 11.12 -16.70 22.41
N VAL A 174 11.63 -16.44 21.22
CA VAL A 174 13.08 -16.51 20.94
C VAL A 174 13.67 -15.12 21.09
N VAL A 175 14.84 -15.04 21.69
CA VAL A 175 15.68 -13.84 21.80
C VAL A 175 16.96 -14.12 21.04
N VAL A 176 17.39 -13.20 20.19
CA VAL A 176 18.60 -13.31 19.38
C VAL A 176 19.44 -12.06 19.62
N SER A 177 20.67 -12.22 20.11
CA SER A 177 21.60 -11.11 20.33
C SER A 177 22.37 -10.76 19.06
N GLY A 178 23.00 -9.58 19.02
CA GLY A 178 23.88 -9.17 17.93
C GLY A 178 25.08 -10.09 17.69
N SER A 179 25.46 -10.91 18.68
CA SER A 179 26.48 -11.97 18.53
C SER A 179 25.96 -13.23 17.81
N GLY A 180 24.68 -13.30 17.46
CA GLY A 180 24.05 -14.47 16.84
C GLY A 180 23.72 -15.61 17.82
N GLN A 181 23.88 -15.38 19.13
CA GLN A 181 23.40 -16.32 20.14
C GLN A 181 21.89 -16.19 20.31
N HIS A 182 21.22 -17.30 20.60
CA HIS A 182 19.79 -17.30 20.84
C HIS A 182 19.40 -18.05 22.10
N ALA A 183 18.32 -17.60 22.73
CA ALA A 183 17.71 -18.22 23.89
C ALA A 183 16.18 -18.28 23.73
N LEU A 184 15.56 -19.28 24.36
CA LEU A 184 14.11 -19.41 24.38
C LEU A 184 13.55 -19.09 25.78
N ASP A 185 12.53 -18.24 25.82
CA ASP A 185 11.76 -17.90 27.02
C ASP A 185 10.25 -18.17 26.79
N ARG A 186 9.45 -17.99 27.83
CA ARG A 186 7.99 -18.01 27.78
C ARG A 186 7.45 -16.71 27.18
N ALA A 187 6.45 -16.83 26.31
CA ALA A 187 5.73 -15.68 25.77
C ALA A 187 5.03 -14.87 26.88
N ARG A 188 5.15 -13.54 26.81
CA ARG A 188 4.52 -12.59 27.73
C ARG A 188 3.85 -11.46 26.94
N GLU A 189 2.58 -11.24 27.24
CA GLU A 189 1.83 -10.13 26.66
C GLU A 189 2.24 -8.78 27.27
N THR A 190 2.23 -7.73 26.46
CA THR A 190 2.40 -6.34 26.88
C THR A 190 1.08 -5.58 26.75
N PRO A 191 0.98 -4.33 27.26
CA PRO A 191 -0.17 -3.47 26.99
C PRO A 191 -0.44 -3.26 25.49
N PHE A 192 0.60 -3.30 24.65
CA PHE A 192 0.47 -3.21 23.20
C PHE A 192 -0.28 -4.41 22.61
N ASP A 193 0.02 -5.63 23.06
CA ASP A 193 -0.70 -6.84 22.61
C ASP A 193 -2.17 -6.83 23.01
N LYS A 194 -2.49 -6.30 24.20
CA LYS A 194 -3.88 -6.14 24.64
C LYS A 194 -4.65 -5.19 23.74
N TRP A 195 -4.04 -4.06 23.36
CA TRP A 195 -4.63 -3.15 22.39
C TRP A 195 -4.82 -3.80 21.01
N ALA A 196 -3.82 -4.57 20.54
CA ALA A 196 -3.91 -5.31 19.29
C ALA A 196 -5.03 -6.37 19.31
N ALA A 197 -5.20 -7.07 20.44
CA ALA A 197 -6.25 -8.08 20.63
C ALA A 197 -7.67 -7.50 20.52
N VAL A 198 -7.91 -6.28 21.02
CA VAL A 198 -9.21 -5.59 20.84
C VAL A 198 -9.52 -5.39 19.35
N ARG A 199 -8.52 -5.03 18.55
CA ARG A 199 -8.67 -4.85 17.10
C ARG A 199 -8.84 -6.17 16.36
N ASP A 200 -8.19 -7.24 16.83
CA ASP A 200 -8.41 -8.59 16.30
C ASP A 200 -9.85 -9.04 16.53
N GLN A 201 -10.44 -8.76 17.70
CA GLN A 201 -11.82 -9.11 17.99
C GLN A 201 -12.79 -8.38 17.05
N GLN A 202 -12.63 -7.07 16.88
CA GLN A 202 -13.45 -6.28 15.95
C GLN A 202 -13.39 -6.82 14.51
N TRP A 203 -12.21 -7.24 14.07
CA TRP A 203 -12.06 -7.86 12.75
C TRP A 203 -12.69 -9.25 12.69
N GLN A 204 -12.60 -10.03 13.78
CA GLN A 204 -13.16 -11.37 13.85
C GLN A 204 -14.67 -11.38 13.63
N ASP A 205 -15.35 -10.39 14.21
CA ASP A 205 -16.80 -10.24 14.21
C ASP A 205 -17.38 -9.71 12.88
N SER A 206 -16.53 -9.42 11.88
CA SER A 206 -16.98 -8.96 10.56
C SER A 206 -17.71 -10.06 9.76
N ASN A 207 -18.97 -9.78 9.43
CA ASN A 207 -19.84 -10.60 8.58
C ASN A 207 -19.58 -10.40 7.08
N SER A 208 -18.88 -9.34 6.67
CA SER A 208 -18.58 -9.02 5.27
C SER A 208 -17.84 -10.14 4.54
N ARG A 209 -17.15 -11.03 5.27
CA ARG A 209 -16.48 -12.22 4.74
C ARG A 209 -17.42 -13.25 4.09
N ARG A 210 -18.72 -13.14 4.31
CA ARG A 210 -19.73 -13.94 3.60
C ARG A 210 -19.92 -13.48 2.15
N TYR A 211 -19.55 -12.23 1.87
CA TYR A 211 -19.84 -11.54 0.62
C TYR A 211 -18.59 -11.19 -0.19
N VAL A 212 -17.40 -11.22 0.43
CA VAL A 212 -16.12 -10.95 -0.25
C VAL A 212 -15.03 -11.91 0.21
N SER A 213 -14.00 -12.07 -0.63
CA SER A 213 -12.81 -12.88 -0.30
C SER A 213 -12.10 -12.33 0.94
N SER A 214 -11.55 -13.22 1.78
CA SER A 214 -10.70 -12.81 2.92
C SER A 214 -9.40 -12.12 2.50
N ASP A 215 -9.01 -12.23 1.23
CA ASP A 215 -7.82 -11.57 0.68
C ASP A 215 -8.10 -10.14 0.18
N MET A 216 -9.36 -9.69 0.24
CA MET A 216 -9.73 -8.34 -0.18
C MET A 216 -9.36 -7.33 0.92
N THR A 217 -8.25 -6.62 0.76
CA THR A 217 -7.87 -5.58 1.72
C THR A 217 -8.99 -4.53 1.86
N GLY A 218 -9.38 -4.18 3.09
CA GLY A 218 -10.32 -3.10 3.39
C GLY A 218 -11.77 -3.54 3.65
N TYR A 219 -12.12 -4.83 3.48
CA TYR A 219 -13.50 -5.27 3.74
C TYR A 219 -13.92 -5.13 5.21
N GLU A 220 -12.95 -5.10 6.13
CA GLU A 220 -13.18 -5.18 7.58
C GLU A 220 -14.00 -4.02 8.15
N GLU A 221 -14.08 -2.89 7.44
CA GLU A 221 -14.87 -1.72 7.84
C GLU A 221 -16.30 -1.74 7.28
N LEU A 222 -16.61 -2.58 6.29
CA LEU A 222 -17.87 -2.51 5.54
C LEU A 222 -19.11 -2.75 6.41
N ASP A 223 -19.03 -3.67 7.39
CA ASP A 223 -20.16 -3.94 8.29
C ASP A 223 -20.47 -2.77 9.24
N ARG A 224 -19.47 -1.94 9.54
CA ARG A 224 -19.62 -0.77 10.43
C ARG A 224 -20.25 0.41 9.71
N TYR A 225 -20.03 0.53 8.40
CA TYR A 225 -20.39 1.73 7.64
C TYR A 225 -21.46 1.52 6.57
N GLY A 226 -21.99 0.31 6.43
CA GLY A 226 -23.01 0.04 5.44
C GLY A 226 -23.77 -1.25 5.67
N THR A 227 -24.51 -1.66 4.66
CA THR A 227 -25.37 -2.83 4.74
C THR A 227 -25.32 -3.62 3.44
N TRP A 228 -25.20 -4.92 3.58
CA TRP A 228 -25.29 -5.86 2.47
C TRP A 228 -26.73 -6.15 2.11
N ALA A 229 -27.04 -6.20 0.82
CA ALA A 229 -28.30 -6.68 0.30
C ALA A 229 -28.08 -7.55 -0.93
N GLN A 230 -29.02 -8.45 -1.18
CA GLN A 230 -29.04 -9.24 -2.41
C GLN A 230 -29.82 -8.48 -3.49
N ASP A 231 -29.19 -8.34 -4.65
CA ASP A 231 -29.76 -7.76 -5.85
C ASP A 231 -29.84 -8.83 -6.97
N ALA A 232 -30.90 -8.78 -7.78
CA ALA A 232 -31.17 -9.79 -8.80
C ALA A 232 -30.18 -9.73 -9.99
N ASP A 233 -29.59 -8.58 -10.24
CA ASP A 233 -28.69 -8.33 -11.36
C ASP A 233 -27.23 -8.47 -10.96
N TYR A 234 -26.90 -7.96 -9.77
CA TYR A 234 -25.52 -7.80 -9.33
C TYR A 234 -25.12 -8.79 -8.22
N GLY A 235 -26.04 -9.59 -7.71
CA GLY A 235 -25.78 -10.50 -6.59
C GLY A 235 -25.68 -9.73 -5.27
N ASN A 236 -24.70 -10.06 -4.43
CA ASN A 236 -24.53 -9.35 -3.16
C ASN A 236 -23.92 -7.97 -3.42
N VAL A 237 -24.64 -6.92 -3.03
CA VAL A 237 -24.19 -5.53 -3.13
C VAL A 237 -24.15 -4.88 -1.75
N TRP A 238 -23.24 -3.94 -1.57
CA TRP A 238 -23.09 -3.20 -0.33
C TRP A 238 -23.49 -1.74 -0.51
N TYR A 239 -24.29 -1.22 0.41
CA TYR A 239 -24.72 0.18 0.43
C TYR A 239 -24.02 0.92 1.56
N PRO A 240 -23.32 2.04 1.29
CA PRO A 240 -22.85 2.91 2.35
C PRO A 240 -24.05 3.55 3.07
N SER A 241 -23.96 3.65 4.39
CA SER A 241 -25.08 4.13 5.24
C SER A 241 -25.02 5.62 5.55
N ARG A 242 -23.81 6.21 5.60
CA ARG A 242 -23.58 7.60 6.01
C ARG A 242 -22.68 8.31 5.00
N VAL A 243 -23.30 8.82 3.94
CA VAL A 243 -22.63 9.61 2.91
C VAL A 243 -23.31 10.97 2.77
N ALA A 244 -22.56 11.98 2.32
CA ALA A 244 -23.09 13.31 2.10
C ALA A 244 -24.19 13.32 1.02
N SER A 245 -25.07 14.32 1.04
CA SER A 245 -26.02 14.51 -0.06
C SER A 245 -25.27 14.80 -1.37
N GLY A 246 -25.67 14.13 -2.46
CA GLY A 246 -24.96 14.23 -3.74
C GLY A 246 -23.61 13.51 -3.77
N TRP A 247 -23.32 12.67 -2.78
CA TRP A 247 -22.13 11.83 -2.78
C TRP A 247 -22.11 10.89 -3.98
N ALA A 248 -20.92 10.69 -4.52
CA ALA A 248 -20.63 9.71 -5.56
C ALA A 248 -19.28 9.04 -5.27
N PRO A 249 -19.06 7.81 -5.76
CA PRO A 249 -17.77 7.15 -5.66
C PRO A 249 -16.66 8.02 -6.26
N TYR A 250 -15.46 7.98 -5.65
CA TYR A 250 -14.29 8.75 -6.08
C TYR A 250 -14.48 10.28 -6.01
N ARG A 251 -15.21 10.78 -5.02
CA ARG A 251 -15.42 12.22 -4.77
C ARG A 251 -14.93 12.70 -3.40
N ASP A 252 -15.00 11.85 -2.37
CA ASP A 252 -14.49 12.13 -1.01
C ASP A 252 -13.10 11.49 -0.83
N GLY A 253 -12.06 12.25 -1.16
CA GLY A 253 -10.67 11.78 -1.12
C GLY A 253 -9.77 12.64 -1.98
N HIS A 254 -8.63 12.10 -2.37
CA HIS A 254 -7.64 12.77 -3.21
C HIS A 254 -6.88 11.77 -4.08
N TRP A 255 -6.23 12.29 -5.11
CA TRP A 255 -5.31 11.53 -5.95
C TRP A 255 -3.88 11.67 -5.41
N THR A 256 -3.14 10.56 -5.39
CA THR A 256 -1.71 10.53 -5.09
C THR A 256 -0.98 9.66 -6.10
N HIS A 257 0.34 9.78 -6.19
CA HIS A 257 1.15 9.00 -7.13
C HIS A 257 1.79 7.80 -6.42
N VAL A 258 1.38 6.57 -6.76
CA VAL A 258 1.87 5.31 -6.17
C VAL A 258 2.51 4.45 -7.25
N ARG A 259 3.75 3.97 -7.02
CA ARG A 259 4.44 3.09 -7.98
C ARG A 259 4.02 1.63 -7.82
N PRO A 260 3.92 0.84 -8.92
CA PRO A 260 4.12 1.24 -10.33
C PRO A 260 2.89 1.82 -11.05
N TRP A 261 1.74 1.97 -10.39
CA TRP A 261 0.46 2.32 -11.03
C TRP A 261 0.27 3.80 -11.41
N GLY A 262 1.09 4.70 -10.88
CA GLY A 262 0.94 6.14 -11.05
C GLY A 262 -0.20 6.71 -10.22
N TRP A 263 -1.02 7.57 -10.82
CA TRP A 263 -2.15 8.21 -10.14
C TRP A 263 -3.10 7.16 -9.55
N THR A 264 -3.32 7.26 -8.25
CA THR A 264 -4.05 6.32 -7.41
C THR A 264 -5.01 7.09 -6.52
N TRP A 265 -6.26 6.65 -6.45
CA TRP A 265 -7.25 7.25 -5.59
C TRP A 265 -7.00 6.84 -4.15
N VAL A 266 -7.09 7.79 -3.21
CA VAL A 266 -7.16 7.49 -1.79
C VAL A 266 -8.44 8.09 -1.25
N ASP A 267 -9.32 7.21 -0.78
CA ASP A 267 -10.60 7.59 -0.23
C ASP A 267 -10.46 8.08 1.22
N ASP A 268 -11.08 9.19 1.56
CA ASP A 268 -11.05 9.77 2.91
C ASP A 268 -11.99 9.02 3.88
N GLN A 269 -12.89 8.15 3.37
CA GLN A 269 -13.81 7.38 4.21
C GLN A 269 -13.15 6.10 4.75
N PRO A 270 -13.35 5.71 6.03
CA PRO A 270 -12.71 4.53 6.62
C PRO A 270 -12.95 3.23 5.85
N TRP A 271 -14.13 3.10 5.25
CA TRP A 271 -14.59 1.95 4.47
C TRP A 271 -14.20 2.00 2.99
N GLY A 272 -13.67 3.13 2.51
CA GLY A 272 -13.54 3.41 1.07
C GLY A 272 -12.50 2.56 0.33
N TYR A 273 -11.49 2.02 1.02
CA TYR A 273 -10.40 1.30 0.36
C TYR A 273 -10.87 0.13 -0.50
N ALA A 274 -11.68 -0.78 0.04
CA ALA A 274 -12.14 -1.94 -0.74
C ALA A 274 -13.01 -1.51 -1.95
N PRO A 275 -14.03 -0.66 -1.78
CA PRO A 275 -14.85 -0.20 -2.90
C PRO A 275 -14.17 0.69 -3.93
N SER A 276 -13.03 1.32 -3.61
CA SER A 276 -12.24 2.12 -4.55
C SER A 276 -11.26 1.31 -5.40
N HIS A 277 -10.84 0.14 -4.92
CA HIS A 277 -9.76 -0.63 -5.55
C HIS A 277 -10.17 -2.01 -6.05
N TYR A 278 -11.39 -2.45 -5.72
CA TYR A 278 -11.96 -3.73 -6.15
C TYR A 278 -13.42 -3.54 -6.59
N GLY A 279 -13.95 -4.52 -7.32
CA GLY A 279 -15.36 -4.54 -7.68
C GLY A 279 -15.76 -3.44 -8.69
N ARG A 280 -17.05 -3.07 -8.66
CA ARG A 280 -17.66 -2.04 -9.51
C ARG A 280 -18.76 -1.32 -8.75
N TRP A 281 -19.02 -0.06 -9.10
CA TRP A 281 -20.15 0.68 -8.54
C TRP A 281 -21.36 0.58 -9.46
N VAL A 282 -22.54 0.44 -8.87
CA VAL A 282 -23.82 0.31 -9.57
C VAL A 282 -24.83 1.30 -9.03
N GLN A 283 -25.79 1.65 -9.89
CA GLN A 283 -26.96 2.45 -9.53
C GLN A 283 -28.16 1.52 -9.35
N VAL A 284 -28.62 1.39 -8.11
CA VAL A 284 -29.81 0.61 -7.76
C VAL A 284 -30.83 1.55 -7.12
N ARG A 285 -31.97 1.76 -7.79
CA ARG A 285 -33.04 2.68 -7.33
C ARG A 285 -32.50 4.06 -6.92
N ASP A 286 -31.70 4.66 -7.80
CA ASP A 286 -31.01 5.96 -7.62
C ASP A 286 -30.09 6.06 -6.39
N ARG A 287 -29.62 4.91 -5.89
CA ARG A 287 -28.58 4.83 -4.86
C ARG A 287 -27.36 4.13 -5.40
N TRP A 288 -26.19 4.63 -5.02
CA TRP A 288 -24.93 3.94 -5.23
C TRP A 288 -24.85 2.70 -4.35
N ALA A 289 -24.59 1.55 -4.97
CA ALA A 289 -24.21 0.31 -4.30
C ALA A 289 -22.90 -0.20 -4.89
N TRP A 290 -22.08 -0.84 -4.08
CA TRP A 290 -20.85 -1.47 -4.53
C TRP A 290 -21.08 -2.96 -4.76
N ALA A 291 -20.69 -3.44 -5.93
CA ALA A 291 -20.72 -4.84 -6.32
C ALA A 291 -19.27 -5.40 -6.30
N PRO A 292 -18.92 -6.26 -5.32
CA PRO A 292 -17.56 -6.78 -5.17
C PRO A 292 -17.14 -7.77 -6.26
N GLY A 293 -18.11 -8.41 -6.92
CA GLY A 293 -17.87 -9.53 -7.85
C GLY A 293 -17.84 -10.89 -7.15
N GLY A 294 -17.23 -11.87 -7.81
CA GLY A 294 -17.17 -13.25 -7.32
C GLY A 294 -16.29 -13.42 -6.08
N VAL A 295 -16.82 -14.08 -5.04
CA VAL A 295 -16.16 -14.27 -3.74
C VAL A 295 -14.97 -15.24 -3.78
N ARG A 296 -14.96 -16.18 -4.74
CA ARG A 296 -14.06 -17.35 -4.73
C ARG A 296 -12.67 -17.10 -5.30
N GLU A 297 -12.42 -15.91 -5.83
CA GLU A 297 -11.16 -15.60 -6.49
C GLU A 297 -10.34 -14.64 -5.64
N ARG A 298 -9.01 -14.74 -5.77
CA ARG A 298 -8.13 -13.74 -5.17
C ARG A 298 -8.41 -12.40 -5.87
N PRO A 299 -8.81 -11.36 -5.14
CA PRO A 299 -9.20 -10.10 -5.73
C PRO A 299 -7.97 -9.40 -6.32
N VAL A 300 -8.15 -8.75 -7.47
CA VAL A 300 -7.09 -8.00 -8.15
C VAL A 300 -7.24 -6.52 -7.85
N TRP A 301 -6.23 -5.95 -7.21
CA TRP A 301 -6.18 -4.53 -6.88
C TRP A 301 -5.90 -3.66 -8.11
N ALA A 302 -6.59 -2.53 -8.21
CA ALA A 302 -6.34 -1.47 -9.19
C ALA A 302 -6.28 -0.10 -8.49
N PRO A 303 -5.51 0.88 -9.00
CA PRO A 303 -5.32 2.17 -8.34
C PRO A 303 -6.58 3.03 -8.26
N ALA A 304 -7.50 2.83 -9.20
CA ALA A 304 -8.90 3.23 -9.15
C ALA A 304 -9.62 2.54 -10.30
N LEU A 305 -10.92 2.25 -10.14
CA LEU A 305 -11.74 1.64 -11.18
C LEU A 305 -12.66 2.71 -11.78
N VAL A 306 -12.02 3.63 -12.52
CA VAL A 306 -12.65 4.81 -13.13
C VAL A 306 -12.39 4.88 -14.63
N GLY A 307 -13.34 5.46 -15.36
CA GLY A 307 -13.14 5.94 -16.73
C GLY A 307 -12.77 7.42 -16.72
N TRP A 308 -11.88 7.84 -17.61
CA TRP A 308 -11.45 9.24 -17.70
C TRP A 308 -12.23 9.97 -18.77
N ILE A 309 -12.59 11.22 -18.48
CA ILE A 309 -13.20 12.16 -19.42
C ILE A 309 -12.42 13.47 -19.39
N GLY A 310 -12.09 14.01 -20.54
CA GLY A 310 -11.18 15.16 -20.59
C GLY A 310 -10.61 15.42 -21.96
N GLY A 311 -9.92 16.55 -22.09
CA GLY A 311 -9.30 17.01 -23.33
C GLY A 311 -9.79 18.39 -23.76
N THR A 312 -9.25 18.87 -24.88
CA THR A 312 -9.49 20.23 -25.42
C THR A 312 -10.95 20.56 -25.74
N GLY A 313 -11.87 19.59 -25.68
CA GLY A 313 -13.30 19.77 -25.90
C GLY A 313 -14.13 20.15 -24.66
N ILE A 314 -13.56 20.11 -23.45
CA ILE A 314 -14.25 20.53 -22.22
C ILE A 314 -13.87 21.98 -21.93
N SER A 315 -14.57 22.93 -22.56
CA SER A 315 -14.44 24.37 -22.28
C SER A 315 -15.37 24.74 -21.12
N ILE A 316 -14.86 24.61 -19.91
CA ILE A 316 -15.44 25.18 -18.69
C ILE A 316 -14.54 26.38 -18.39
N GLY A 317 -15.08 27.52 -17.94
CA GLY A 317 -14.30 28.75 -17.70
C GLY A 317 -13.28 28.63 -16.56
N VAL A 318 -12.30 27.75 -16.70
CA VAL A 318 -11.24 27.40 -15.76
C VAL A 318 -9.88 27.79 -16.34
N SER A 319 -8.95 28.19 -15.47
CA SER A 319 -7.62 28.67 -15.83
C SER A 319 -6.65 27.57 -16.28
N SER A 320 -7.00 26.29 -16.10
CA SER A 320 -6.21 25.12 -16.51
C SER A 320 -7.10 24.05 -17.14
N ALA A 321 -6.52 23.14 -17.93
CA ALA A 321 -7.29 22.07 -18.56
C ALA A 321 -7.96 21.17 -17.49
N PRO A 322 -9.30 21.04 -17.50
CA PRO A 322 -10.01 20.26 -16.50
C PRO A 322 -9.75 18.76 -16.71
N VAL A 323 -9.66 18.03 -15.60
CA VAL A 323 -9.54 16.57 -15.58
C VAL A 323 -10.80 15.99 -14.97
N GLY A 324 -11.43 15.06 -15.66
CA GLY A 324 -12.63 14.39 -15.16
C GLY A 324 -12.52 12.87 -15.14
N TRP A 325 -13.25 12.24 -14.24
CA TRP A 325 -13.40 10.79 -14.16
C TRP A 325 -14.78 10.42 -13.67
N TYR A 326 -15.16 9.15 -13.85
CA TYR A 326 -16.40 8.59 -13.34
C TYR A 326 -16.19 7.12 -12.93
N PRO A 327 -16.95 6.59 -11.96
CA PRO A 327 -16.82 5.20 -11.53
C PRO A 327 -17.22 4.24 -12.65
N LEU A 328 -16.38 3.25 -12.97
CA LEU A 328 -16.75 2.24 -13.96
C LEU A 328 -17.91 1.39 -13.47
N ALA A 329 -18.87 1.17 -14.36
CA ALA A 329 -19.97 0.26 -14.14
C ALA A 329 -19.56 -1.20 -14.43
N PRO A 330 -20.36 -2.21 -13.99
CA PRO A 330 -20.07 -3.62 -14.22
C PRO A 330 -19.84 -4.02 -15.67
N TRP A 331 -20.40 -3.33 -16.64
CA TRP A 331 -20.26 -3.64 -18.06
C TRP A 331 -19.10 -2.89 -18.74
N GLU A 332 -18.44 -1.97 -18.04
CA GLU A 332 -17.34 -1.20 -18.61
C GLU A 332 -16.01 -1.91 -18.34
N ARG A 333 -15.28 -2.12 -19.42
CA ARG A 333 -13.91 -2.64 -19.36
C ARG A 333 -13.00 -1.57 -18.75
N TYR A 334 -12.22 -1.99 -17.76
CA TYR A 334 -11.11 -1.21 -17.23
C TYR A 334 -9.93 -1.22 -18.20
N ASP A 335 -9.52 -0.03 -18.61
CA ASP A 335 -8.35 0.23 -19.44
C ASP A 335 -7.36 1.12 -18.67
N PRO A 336 -6.27 0.57 -18.12
CA PRO A 336 -5.37 1.29 -17.22
C PRO A 336 -4.54 2.35 -17.94
N TRP A 337 -4.34 3.48 -17.28
CA TRP A 337 -3.44 4.55 -17.71
C TRP A 337 -1.96 4.26 -17.43
N TYR A 338 -1.64 3.08 -16.91
CA TYR A 338 -0.30 2.65 -16.57
C TYR A 338 0.05 1.35 -17.29
N ARG A 339 1.35 1.05 -17.35
CA ARG A 339 1.83 -0.18 -18.00
C ARG A 339 1.39 -1.40 -17.19
N SER A 340 0.77 -2.36 -17.85
CA SER A 340 0.30 -3.60 -17.25
C SER A 340 0.40 -4.76 -18.22
N SER A 341 0.42 -5.98 -17.69
CA SER A 341 0.44 -7.20 -18.50
C SER A 341 -0.95 -7.59 -19.01
N PRO A 342 -1.06 -8.30 -20.14
CA PRO A 342 -2.33 -8.87 -20.60
C PRO A 342 -2.99 -9.80 -19.56
N THR A 343 -2.18 -10.50 -18.76
CA THR A 343 -2.65 -11.35 -17.66
C THR A 343 -3.35 -10.51 -16.58
N TYR A 344 -2.73 -9.41 -16.15
CA TYR A 344 -3.35 -8.46 -15.22
C TYR A 344 -4.69 -7.93 -15.77
N LEU A 345 -4.68 -7.45 -17.02
CA LEU A 345 -5.87 -6.91 -17.68
C LEU A 345 -7.02 -7.91 -17.76
N THR A 346 -6.70 -9.18 -18.00
CA THR A 346 -7.68 -10.26 -18.04
C THR A 346 -8.27 -10.50 -16.65
N ARG A 347 -7.43 -10.60 -15.62
CA ARG A 347 -7.88 -10.87 -14.24
C ARG A 347 -8.73 -9.71 -13.69
N VAL A 348 -8.30 -8.46 -13.85
CA VAL A 348 -9.02 -7.28 -13.31
C VAL A 348 -10.38 -7.04 -14.01
N ASN A 349 -10.53 -7.49 -15.27
CA ASN A 349 -11.76 -7.35 -16.04
C ASN A 349 -12.68 -8.58 -15.99
N ARG A 350 -12.36 -9.61 -15.21
CA ARG A 350 -13.22 -10.80 -15.10
C ARG A 350 -14.61 -10.51 -14.52
N ILE A 351 -14.73 -9.44 -13.74
CA ILE A 351 -16.01 -8.96 -13.20
C ILE A 351 -16.91 -8.28 -14.24
N VAL A 352 -16.44 -8.08 -15.49
CA VAL A 352 -17.22 -7.36 -16.49
C VAL A 352 -18.46 -8.15 -16.93
N VAL A 353 -19.64 -7.54 -16.83
CA VAL A 353 -20.95 -8.10 -17.14
C VAL A 353 -21.51 -7.46 -18.40
N ASP A 354 -21.56 -8.19 -19.52
CA ASP A 354 -21.96 -7.61 -20.82
C ASP A 354 -23.47 -7.71 -21.14
N ARG A 355 -24.32 -7.56 -20.12
CA ARG A 355 -25.79 -7.61 -20.28
C ARG A 355 -26.47 -6.45 -19.56
N ALA A 356 -27.62 -6.02 -20.09
CA ALA A 356 -28.43 -4.98 -19.47
C ALA A 356 -28.99 -5.42 -18.10
N PRO A 357 -29.24 -4.47 -17.17
CA PRO A 357 -29.93 -4.74 -15.91
C PRO A 357 -31.34 -5.29 -16.16
N ARG A 358 -31.84 -6.17 -15.28
CA ARG A 358 -33.21 -6.67 -15.40
C ARG A 358 -34.21 -5.53 -15.27
N GLY A 359 -35.28 -5.61 -16.05
CA GLY A 359 -36.34 -4.60 -16.05
C GLY A 359 -35.94 -3.29 -16.70
N TRP A 360 -34.79 -3.21 -17.37
CA TRP A 360 -34.48 -2.08 -18.22
C TRP A 360 -35.51 -2.00 -19.38
N GLN A 361 -36.23 -0.88 -19.45
CA GLN A 361 -37.28 -0.59 -20.43
C GLN A 361 -36.88 0.53 -21.42
N GLY A 362 -35.63 1.01 -21.35
CA GLY A 362 -35.11 2.03 -22.25
C GLY A 362 -34.89 1.50 -23.68
N ARG A 363 -34.28 2.32 -24.54
CA ARG A 363 -33.80 1.90 -25.87
C ARG A 363 -32.27 1.92 -25.92
N GLY A 364 -31.68 0.98 -26.65
CA GLY A 364 -30.22 0.90 -26.86
C GLY A 364 -29.39 0.61 -25.60
N ASP A 365 -28.19 1.18 -25.54
CA ASP A 365 -27.22 0.95 -24.45
C ASP A 365 -27.10 2.16 -23.50
N ASP A 366 -28.14 2.98 -23.39
CA ASP A 366 -28.12 4.20 -22.56
C ASP A 366 -27.84 3.91 -21.07
N TRP A 367 -28.30 2.76 -20.58
CA TRP A 367 -27.98 2.28 -19.24
C TRP A 367 -26.49 2.22 -19.00
N ARG A 368 -25.68 1.99 -20.06
CA ARG A 368 -24.24 1.91 -19.93
C ARG A 368 -23.58 3.22 -19.51
N ARG A 369 -24.28 4.35 -19.67
CA ARG A 369 -23.79 5.70 -19.34
C ARG A 369 -24.25 6.19 -17.96
N TRP A 370 -25.08 5.44 -17.24
CA TRP A 370 -25.64 5.88 -15.96
C TRP A 370 -24.60 6.30 -14.94
N ASN A 371 -23.50 5.55 -14.81
CA ASN A 371 -22.46 5.87 -13.85
C ASN A 371 -21.70 7.14 -14.24
N ARG A 372 -21.48 7.35 -15.53
CA ARG A 372 -20.87 8.57 -16.05
C ARG A 372 -21.75 9.77 -15.76
N ASP A 373 -23.04 9.69 -16.07
CA ASP A 373 -23.96 10.80 -15.92
C ASP A 373 -24.19 11.18 -14.45
N ARG A 374 -24.24 10.19 -13.56
CA ARG A 374 -24.54 10.39 -12.13
C ARG A 374 -23.29 10.53 -11.24
N GLY A 375 -22.14 10.05 -11.70
CA GLY A 375 -20.93 9.89 -10.90
C GLY A 375 -19.71 10.66 -11.40
N ALA A 376 -19.79 11.34 -12.55
CA ALA A 376 -18.67 12.12 -13.04
C ALA A 376 -18.25 13.21 -12.06
N THR A 377 -16.94 13.34 -11.88
CA THR A 377 -16.30 14.36 -11.06
C THR A 377 -15.24 15.03 -11.92
N ILE A 378 -15.23 16.36 -11.93
CA ILE A 378 -14.30 17.18 -12.70
C ILE A 378 -13.59 18.14 -11.75
N VAL A 379 -12.27 18.25 -11.85
CA VAL A 379 -11.44 19.17 -11.06
C VAL A 379 -10.43 19.89 -11.94
N ASN A 380 -9.83 20.95 -11.41
CA ASN A 380 -8.65 21.56 -12.00
C ASN A 380 -7.42 20.64 -11.82
N ARG A 381 -6.49 20.67 -12.78
CA ARG A 381 -5.27 19.85 -12.78
C ARG A 381 -4.44 20.02 -11.49
N ASP A 382 -4.40 21.23 -10.93
CA ASP A 382 -3.62 21.54 -9.72
C ASP A 382 -4.05 20.76 -8.48
N VAL A 383 -5.31 20.30 -8.44
CA VAL A 383 -5.86 19.48 -7.34
C VAL A 383 -5.10 18.15 -7.20
N PHE A 384 -4.56 17.62 -8.30
CA PHE A 384 -3.72 16.42 -8.26
C PHE A 384 -2.33 16.73 -7.71
N VAL A 385 -1.73 17.85 -8.15
CA VAL A 385 -0.35 18.24 -7.79
C VAL A 385 -0.24 18.55 -6.30
N ASN A 386 -1.24 19.22 -5.74
CA ASN A 386 -1.28 19.58 -4.32
C ASN A 386 -1.93 18.52 -3.41
N ARG A 387 -2.33 17.36 -3.97
CA ARG A 387 -3.12 16.32 -3.27
C ARG A 387 -4.36 16.89 -2.57
N GLY A 388 -5.02 17.85 -3.22
CA GLY A 388 -6.18 18.55 -2.69
C GLY A 388 -7.38 17.63 -2.56
N ARG A 389 -8.20 17.89 -1.54
CA ARG A 389 -9.47 17.18 -1.33
C ARG A 389 -10.43 17.49 -2.47
N VAL A 390 -10.82 16.44 -3.20
CA VAL A 390 -11.69 16.56 -4.38
C VAL A 390 -13.07 17.08 -4.03
N GLN A 391 -13.65 16.65 -2.91
CA GLN A 391 -14.98 17.08 -2.45
C GLN A 391 -15.12 18.60 -2.33
N ASN A 392 -14.01 19.31 -2.07
CA ASN A 392 -13.98 20.77 -1.93
C ASN A 392 -13.56 21.49 -3.22
N SER A 393 -13.13 20.75 -4.24
CA SER A 393 -12.45 21.30 -5.41
C SER A 393 -13.12 20.93 -6.74
N PHE A 394 -14.18 20.11 -6.71
CA PHE A 394 -14.86 19.70 -7.93
C PHE A 394 -15.73 20.81 -8.52
N VAL A 395 -15.72 20.89 -9.84
CA VAL A 395 -16.48 21.86 -10.63
C VAL A 395 -17.81 21.23 -11.01
N ARG A 396 -18.91 21.96 -10.78
CA ARG A 396 -20.23 21.53 -11.25
C ARG A 396 -20.35 21.76 -12.75
N VAL A 397 -20.71 20.70 -13.46
CA VAL A 397 -20.84 20.69 -14.92
C VAL A 397 -22.22 20.16 -15.27
N ALA A 398 -22.85 20.74 -16.31
CA ALA A 398 -24.15 20.26 -16.79
C ALA A 398 -24.06 18.81 -17.30
N PRO A 399 -25.07 17.95 -17.05
CA PRO A 399 -25.06 16.56 -17.51
C PRO A 399 -24.85 16.40 -19.02
N GLU A 400 -25.30 17.35 -19.83
CA GLU A 400 -25.13 17.36 -21.29
C GLU A 400 -23.66 17.46 -21.68
N VAL A 401 -22.90 18.32 -20.99
CA VAL A 401 -21.45 18.48 -21.21
C VAL A 401 -20.71 17.20 -20.79
N ILE A 402 -21.10 16.60 -19.67
CA ILE A 402 -20.54 15.31 -19.22
C ILE A 402 -20.79 14.24 -20.27
N ARG A 403 -21.99 14.18 -20.87
CA ARG A 403 -22.36 13.19 -21.90
C ARG A 403 -21.62 13.39 -23.22
N GLN A 404 -21.31 14.63 -23.57
CA GLN A 404 -20.61 15.00 -24.80
C GLN A 404 -19.08 14.91 -24.71
N ALA A 405 -18.52 14.93 -23.49
CA ALA A 405 -17.08 14.81 -23.31
C ALA A 405 -16.51 13.55 -23.99
N PRO A 406 -15.29 13.56 -24.54
CA PRO A 406 -14.66 12.34 -25.02
C PRO A 406 -14.24 11.47 -23.82
N VAL A 407 -14.45 10.15 -23.93
CA VAL A 407 -13.83 9.18 -23.03
C VAL A 407 -12.38 9.00 -23.46
N VAL A 408 -11.48 9.01 -22.49
CA VAL A 408 -10.04 8.92 -22.69
C VAL A 408 -9.57 7.64 -22.04
N SER A 409 -8.71 6.88 -22.72
CA SER A 409 -8.26 5.59 -22.21
C SER A 409 -6.77 5.34 -22.46
N GLY A 410 -6.23 4.36 -21.76
CA GLY A 410 -4.84 3.93 -21.89
C GLY A 410 -3.83 5.08 -21.78
N ALA A 411 -2.88 5.11 -22.72
CA ALA A 411 -1.79 6.09 -22.73
C ALA A 411 -2.25 7.55 -22.94
N GLN A 412 -3.44 7.78 -23.49
CA GLN A 412 -3.96 9.14 -23.70
C GLN A 412 -4.31 9.83 -22.37
N VAL A 413 -4.69 9.05 -21.35
CA VAL A 413 -4.96 9.58 -20.01
C VAL A 413 -3.71 10.23 -19.42
N VAL A 414 -2.56 9.60 -19.59
CA VAL A 414 -1.27 10.08 -19.05
C VAL A 414 -0.92 11.47 -19.58
N GLN A 415 -1.34 11.80 -20.81
CA GLN A 415 -1.09 13.11 -21.41
C GLN A 415 -1.94 14.22 -20.76
N GLN A 416 -3.06 13.87 -20.12
CA GLN A 416 -3.99 14.81 -19.48
C GLN A 416 -3.71 15.02 -18.00
N LEU A 417 -3.06 14.05 -17.34
CA LEU A 417 -2.74 14.10 -15.92
C LEU A 417 -1.40 14.82 -15.66
N PRO A 418 -1.20 15.41 -14.47
CA PRO A 418 0.10 15.93 -14.08
C PRO A 418 1.16 14.83 -14.07
N GLN A 419 2.37 15.18 -14.50
CA GLN A 419 3.51 14.28 -14.47
C GLN A 419 4.14 14.27 -13.07
N ARG A 420 4.81 13.17 -12.72
CA ARG A 420 5.53 13.04 -11.44
C ARG A 420 6.51 14.20 -11.19
N ASN A 421 7.18 14.72 -12.22
CA ASN A 421 8.10 15.85 -12.07
C ASN A 421 7.41 17.15 -11.64
N GLU A 422 6.14 17.36 -12.00
CA GLU A 422 5.36 18.50 -11.51
C GLU A 422 5.10 18.37 -10.00
N LEU A 423 4.76 17.14 -9.55
CA LEU A 423 4.57 16.83 -8.13
C LEU A 423 5.87 17.04 -7.32
N LEU A 424 7.01 16.56 -7.82
CA LEU A 424 8.30 16.72 -7.15
C LEU A 424 8.65 18.20 -6.95
N ARG A 425 8.47 19.03 -7.99
CA ARG A 425 8.71 20.47 -7.91
C ARG A 425 7.80 21.13 -6.88
N TYR A 426 6.52 20.77 -6.88
CA TYR A 426 5.57 21.30 -5.90
C TYR A 426 5.94 20.93 -4.46
N HIS A 427 6.33 19.68 -4.20
CA HIS A 427 6.77 19.25 -2.87
C HIS A 427 8.06 19.95 -2.43
N GLN A 428 9.03 20.12 -3.33
CA GLN A 428 10.27 20.85 -3.03
C GLN A 428 10.02 22.31 -2.65
N THR A 429 9.02 22.97 -3.22
CA THR A 429 8.69 24.37 -2.91
C THR A 429 7.86 24.56 -1.64
N ASN A 430 7.10 23.55 -1.22
CA ASN A 430 6.12 23.68 -0.12
C ASN A 430 6.55 22.99 1.19
N ASP A 431 7.71 22.33 1.21
CA ASP A 431 8.54 21.96 2.38
C ASP A 431 7.78 21.48 3.65
N ALA A 432 6.74 20.66 3.48
CA ALA A 432 6.05 20.01 4.61
C ALA A 432 6.77 18.70 4.97
N ARG A 433 7.89 18.79 5.69
CA ARG A 433 8.64 17.60 6.12
C ARG A 433 7.88 16.87 7.22
N ALA A 434 7.51 15.62 6.97
CA ALA A 434 6.94 14.76 8.00
C ALA A 434 8.03 14.32 9.00
N PRO A 435 7.64 13.96 10.24
CA PRO A 435 8.56 13.34 11.19
C PRO A 435 9.20 12.10 10.57
N ALA A 436 10.47 11.88 10.84
CA ALA A 436 11.24 10.79 10.26
C ALA A 436 12.09 10.10 11.35
N PRO A 437 12.34 8.79 11.21
CA PRO A 437 13.25 8.09 12.09
C PRO A 437 14.63 8.76 12.02
N THR A 438 15.18 9.00 13.20
CA THR A 438 16.45 9.69 13.37
C THR A 438 17.39 8.81 14.18
N VAL A 439 18.62 8.61 13.71
CA VAL A 439 19.66 7.93 14.50
C VAL A 439 20.48 8.98 15.23
N MET A 440 20.54 8.89 16.57
CA MET A 440 21.56 9.59 17.33
C MET A 440 22.86 8.82 17.22
N ARG A 441 23.85 9.37 16.51
CA ARG A 441 25.19 8.78 16.44
C ARG A 441 25.85 8.92 17.81
N GLN A 442 25.90 7.83 18.60
CA GLN A 442 26.73 7.83 19.80
C GLN A 442 28.19 8.07 19.40
N ARG A 443 28.86 9.02 20.07
CA ARG A 443 30.31 9.22 19.93
C ARG A 443 31.01 7.88 20.12
N GLN A 444 31.72 7.40 19.10
CA GLN A 444 32.89 6.57 19.35
C GLN A 444 33.78 7.37 20.29
N GLN A 445 34.04 6.82 21.48
CA GLN A 445 34.95 7.38 22.45
C GLN A 445 36.28 7.68 21.74
N SER A 446 36.57 8.95 21.55
CA SER A 446 37.87 9.38 21.05
C SER A 446 38.90 8.91 22.07
N ALA A 447 39.92 8.21 21.58
CA ALA A 447 41.03 7.68 22.36
C ALA A 447 41.54 8.68 23.40
N ALA A 448 41.91 8.18 24.58
CA ALA A 448 42.43 8.96 25.68
C ALA A 448 43.52 9.95 25.20
N PRO A 449 43.47 11.24 25.60
CA PRO A 449 44.53 12.16 25.27
C PRO A 449 45.83 11.72 25.95
N GLN A 450 46.90 11.59 25.17
CA GLN A 450 48.25 11.51 25.70
C GLN A 450 48.52 12.76 26.57
N PRO A 451 49.28 12.63 27.68
CA PRO A 451 49.54 13.77 28.55
C PRO A 451 50.45 14.79 27.86
N SER A 452 49.87 15.92 27.46
CA SER A 452 50.61 17.11 27.04
C SER A 452 51.10 17.90 28.25
N ALA A 453 52.31 18.46 28.14
CA ALA A 453 53.03 19.24 29.14
C ALA A 453 52.22 20.39 29.79
N PRO A 454 52.56 20.80 31.03
CA PRO A 454 51.81 21.81 31.76
C PRO A 454 52.01 23.20 31.15
N GLY A 455 50.89 23.88 30.83
CA GLY A 455 50.86 25.33 30.77
C GLY A 455 50.25 25.95 29.52
N ILE A 456 48.97 25.66 29.21
CA ILE A 456 48.07 26.62 28.55
C ILE A 456 46.64 26.32 29.05
N ILE A 457 46.04 27.23 29.83
CA ILE A 457 44.61 27.16 30.16
C ILE A 457 43.85 27.74 28.96
N VAL A 458 43.42 26.88 28.04
CA VAL A 458 42.38 27.23 27.07
C VAL A 458 41.04 26.95 27.74
N GLN A 459 40.29 28.00 28.09
CA GLN A 459 38.87 27.86 28.44
C GLN A 459 38.10 27.39 27.21
N GLN A 460 37.98 26.07 27.04
CA GLN A 460 37.01 25.49 26.11
C GLN A 460 35.64 25.55 26.77
N GLN A 461 34.82 26.52 26.36
CA GLN A 461 33.39 26.49 26.63
C GLN A 461 32.81 25.23 25.98
N PRO A 462 32.00 24.41 26.68
CA PRO A 462 31.33 23.29 26.04
C PRO A 462 30.23 23.85 25.13
N HIS A 463 30.54 24.06 23.85
CA HIS A 463 29.52 24.13 22.82
C HIS A 463 28.89 22.74 22.70
N GLN A 464 27.80 22.50 23.42
CA GLN A 464 26.85 21.44 23.08
C GLN A 464 26.16 21.83 21.78
N GLN A 465 26.84 21.65 20.64
CA GLN A 465 26.13 21.53 19.36
C GLN A 465 25.33 20.23 19.43
N GLN A 466 24.02 20.36 19.67
CA GLN A 466 23.06 19.31 19.32
C GLN A 466 23.23 19.06 17.81
N GLN A 467 23.98 18.03 17.43
CA GLN A 467 23.99 17.58 16.04
C GLN A 467 22.59 17.07 15.74
N ALA A 468 21.88 17.76 14.85
CA ALA A 468 20.61 17.27 14.31
C ALA A 468 20.85 15.86 13.78
N GLY A 469 20.15 14.88 14.33
CA GLY A 469 20.36 13.49 13.93
C GLY A 469 20.05 13.30 12.45
N GLN A 470 20.78 12.40 11.81
CA GLN A 470 20.62 12.16 10.38
C GLN A 470 19.30 11.41 10.12
N ILE A 471 18.48 11.92 9.21
CA ILE A 471 17.26 11.26 8.75
C ILE A 471 17.65 9.91 8.14
N VAL A 472 17.04 8.83 8.63
CA VAL A 472 17.28 7.49 8.11
C VAL A 472 16.51 7.29 6.81
N ARG A 473 17.23 6.88 5.76
CA ARG A 473 16.61 6.34 4.55
C ARG A 473 16.37 4.84 4.76
N PRO A 474 15.16 4.32 4.48
CA PRO A 474 14.89 2.90 4.57
C PRO A 474 15.84 2.02 3.76
N GLU A 475 16.14 0.84 4.29
CA GLU A 475 16.91 -0.20 3.60
C GLU A 475 16.01 -1.41 3.28
N PHE A 476 15.67 -1.60 2.01
CA PHE A 476 14.81 -2.71 1.59
C PHE A 476 15.62 -3.97 1.34
N ARG A 477 15.95 -4.70 2.41
CA ARG A 477 16.63 -6.01 2.32
C ARG A 477 15.65 -7.09 1.85
N ARG A 478 16.04 -7.84 0.81
CA ARG A 478 15.31 -9.03 0.33
C ARG A 478 15.81 -10.28 1.03
N ARG A 479 15.01 -11.36 1.04
CA ARG A 479 15.29 -12.62 1.74
C ARG A 479 16.70 -13.19 1.51
N GLY A 480 17.25 -13.04 0.30
CA GLY A 480 18.62 -13.50 -0.03
C GLY A 480 19.77 -12.65 0.53
N ASN A 481 19.49 -11.48 1.11
CA ASN A 481 20.46 -10.54 1.66
C ASN A 481 20.27 -10.31 3.18
N ALA A 482 19.46 -11.14 3.85
CA ALA A 482 19.31 -11.08 5.30
C ALA A 482 20.56 -11.68 5.99
N PRO A 483 20.98 -11.17 7.16
CA PRO A 483 22.12 -11.71 7.87
C PRO A 483 21.86 -13.18 8.24
N THR A 484 22.66 -14.09 7.70
CA THR A 484 22.75 -15.46 8.22
C THR A 484 23.44 -15.38 9.58
N MET A 485 22.86 -15.99 10.62
CA MET A 485 23.53 -16.07 11.93
C MET A 485 24.95 -16.62 11.75
N MET A 486 25.96 -15.85 12.17
CA MET A 486 27.35 -16.32 12.11
C MET A 486 27.52 -17.48 13.08
N ALA A 487 28.19 -18.56 12.64
CA ALA A 487 28.58 -19.63 13.54
C ALA A 487 29.46 -19.06 14.67
N PRO A 488 29.27 -19.49 15.94
CA PRO A 488 30.14 -19.03 17.01
C PRO A 488 31.59 -19.38 16.70
N ALA A 489 32.51 -18.43 16.90
CA ALA A 489 33.94 -18.69 16.75
C ALA A 489 34.32 -19.88 17.65
N PRO A 490 35.16 -20.83 17.18
CA PRO A 490 35.59 -21.94 17.99
C PRO A 490 36.28 -21.38 19.25
N ALA A 491 35.82 -21.83 20.42
CA ALA A 491 36.50 -21.53 21.67
C ALA A 491 37.94 -22.04 21.56
N GLY A 492 38.90 -21.11 21.57
CA GLY A 492 40.32 -21.46 21.60
C GLY A 492 40.60 -22.28 22.85
N GLN A 493 41.19 -23.46 22.65
CA GLN A 493 41.77 -24.28 23.71
C GLN A 493 43.06 -23.65 24.24
#